data_AF-A0A517U0D7-F1
#
_entry.id   AF-A0A517U0D7-F1
#
_cell.length_a   1.000
_cell.length_b   1.000
_cell.length_c   1.000
_cell.angle_alpha   90.00
_cell.angle_beta   90.00
_cell.angle_gamma   90.00
#
_symmetry.space_group_name_H-M   'P 1'
#
loop_
_entity.id
_entity.type
_entity.pdbx_description
1 polymer ?
#
loop_
_entity_poly.entity_id
_entity_poly.type
_entity_poly.pdbx_seq_one_letter_code
_entity_poly.pdbx_strand_id
1 'polypeptide(L)'
;MNCSPIVAPDDAPPLPWQASFVQMLPTIRRYARIAFRELAPEEREEAIQTVIASAAVAYAGLAQAGRAKLGYATPLARYGVRRYRSGRLTGSRDNAADVGSVKCRLRGCRTEPIDSIAQSLSDYRRASPAEMAALRIDFSQWYGSLSRRDQRVVHALAQGERTSAVAELCRLTAGRVSQLRRELHDSWRLFVGDAAPSPC
;
A
#
# COMPACT_ATOMS: atom_id res chain seq x y z
N MET A 1 -38.54 43.12 -38.15
CA MET A 1 -38.41 41.70 -38.55
C MET A 1 -36.92 41.37 -38.56
N ASN A 2 -36.38 40.87 -37.44
CA ASN A 2 -35.03 40.31 -37.40
C ASN A 2 -35.17 38.87 -36.92
N CYS A 3 -35.05 37.93 -37.86
CA CYS A 3 -34.93 36.51 -37.55
C CYS A 3 -33.53 36.30 -36.97
N SER A 4 -33.46 35.95 -35.68
CA SER A 4 -32.26 35.34 -35.11
C SER A 4 -32.02 34.00 -35.82
N PRO A 5 -30.77 33.67 -36.20
CA PRO A 5 -30.49 32.40 -36.84
C PRO A 5 -30.64 31.27 -35.82
N ILE A 6 -31.34 30.21 -36.22
CA ILE A 6 -31.37 28.93 -35.54
C ILE A 6 -29.95 28.35 -35.64
N VAL A 7 -29.18 28.44 -34.56
CA VAL A 7 -27.88 27.78 -34.44
C VAL A 7 -28.13 26.27 -34.47
N ALA A 8 -27.46 25.59 -35.41
CA ALA A 8 -27.50 24.14 -35.53
C ALA A 8 -26.96 23.48 -34.23
N PRO A 9 -27.48 22.32 -33.81
CA PRO A 9 -27.18 21.72 -32.51
C PRO A 9 -25.72 21.21 -32.33
N ASP A 10 -24.81 21.46 -33.28
CA ASP A 10 -23.44 20.92 -33.28
C ASP A 10 -22.36 21.92 -32.80
N ASP A 11 -22.72 23.17 -32.47
CA ASP A 11 -21.79 24.25 -32.07
C ASP A 11 -21.81 24.60 -30.57
N ALA A 12 -22.35 23.73 -29.71
CA ALA A 12 -22.18 23.92 -28.27
C ALA A 12 -20.67 23.87 -27.94
N PRO A 13 -20.10 24.84 -27.18
CA PRO A 13 -18.71 24.76 -26.74
C PRO A 13 -18.54 23.38 -26.09
N PRO A 14 -17.54 22.58 -26.51
CA PRO A 14 -17.42 21.21 -26.01
C PRO A 14 -17.45 21.30 -24.51
N LEU A 15 -18.44 20.63 -23.89
CA LEU A 15 -18.48 20.49 -22.44
C LEU A 15 -17.04 20.22 -22.00
N PRO A 16 -16.49 20.98 -21.04
CA PRO A 16 -15.11 20.80 -20.62
C PRO A 16 -14.92 19.30 -20.44
N TRP A 17 -13.97 18.70 -21.17
CA TRP A 17 -13.92 17.25 -21.43
C TRP A 17 -14.15 16.39 -20.18
N GLN A 18 -13.82 16.94 -19.01
CA GLN A 18 -14.16 16.45 -17.68
C GLN A 18 -15.65 16.04 -17.56
N ALA A 19 -16.59 16.89 -17.94
CA ALA A 19 -18.03 16.63 -17.86
C ALA A 19 -18.46 15.45 -18.77
N SER A 20 -17.97 15.40 -20.00
CA SER A 20 -18.21 14.24 -20.89
C SER A 20 -17.58 12.96 -20.34
N PHE A 21 -16.40 13.06 -19.73
CA PHE A 21 -15.75 11.93 -19.09
C PHE A 21 -16.54 11.41 -17.88
N VAL A 22 -17.06 12.31 -17.04
CA VAL A 22 -17.90 11.95 -15.89
C VAL A 22 -19.14 11.15 -16.32
N GLN A 23 -19.73 11.46 -17.47
CA GLN A 23 -20.84 10.66 -18.02
C GLN A 23 -20.43 9.22 -18.41
N MET A 24 -19.17 9.02 -18.83
CA MET A 24 -18.63 7.70 -19.16
C MET A 24 -18.18 6.89 -17.93
N LEU A 25 -17.94 7.57 -16.80
CA LEU A 25 -17.32 6.99 -15.60
C LEU A 25 -18.06 5.75 -15.06
N PRO A 26 -19.40 5.70 -14.96
CA PRO A 26 -20.11 4.52 -14.47
C PRO A 26 -19.83 3.27 -15.33
N THR A 27 -19.79 3.43 -16.65
CA THR A 27 -19.49 2.35 -17.61
C THR A 27 -18.04 1.87 -17.46
N ILE A 28 -17.08 2.79 -17.36
CA ILE A 28 -15.67 2.47 -17.16
C ILE A 28 -15.47 1.71 -15.83
N ARG A 29 -16.06 2.20 -14.74
CA ARG A 29 -15.99 1.58 -13.42
C ARG A 29 -16.64 0.20 -13.40
N ARG A 30 -17.80 0.01 -14.04
CA ARG A 30 -18.46 -1.29 -14.16
C ARG A 30 -17.57 -2.29 -14.89
N TYR A 31 -16.98 -1.88 -16.01
CA TYR A 31 -16.08 -2.72 -16.79
C TYR A 31 -14.86 -3.15 -15.96
N ALA A 32 -14.21 -2.20 -15.26
CA ALA A 32 -13.05 -2.48 -14.43
C ALA A 32 -13.38 -3.45 -13.27
N ARG A 33 -14.52 -3.26 -12.59
CA ARG A 33 -14.97 -4.16 -11.51
C ARG A 33 -15.12 -5.60 -12.00
N ILE A 34 -15.69 -5.80 -13.20
CA ILE A 34 -15.86 -7.14 -13.78
C ILE A 34 -14.51 -7.73 -14.19
N ALA A 35 -13.63 -6.92 -14.78
CA ALA A 35 -12.31 -7.34 -15.27
C ALA A 35 -11.33 -7.73 -14.14
N PHE A 36 -11.53 -7.21 -12.93
CA PHE A 36 -10.69 -7.43 -11.75
C PHE A 36 -11.44 -8.11 -10.60
N ARG A 37 -12.54 -8.82 -10.88
CA ARG A 37 -13.37 -9.47 -9.85
C ARG A 37 -12.61 -10.51 -9.02
N GLU A 38 -11.54 -11.09 -9.58
CA GLU A 38 -10.69 -12.12 -8.99
C GLU A 38 -9.53 -11.55 -8.14
N LEU A 39 -9.32 -10.22 -8.17
CA LEU A 39 -8.32 -9.58 -7.32
C LEU A 39 -8.83 -9.43 -5.88
N ALA A 40 -7.89 -9.45 -4.92
CA ALA A 40 -8.15 -9.10 -3.53
C ALA A 40 -8.79 -7.70 -3.42
N PRO A 41 -9.60 -7.42 -2.39
CA PRO A 41 -10.35 -6.17 -2.29
C PRO A 41 -9.49 -4.90 -2.45
N GLU A 42 -8.36 -4.84 -1.76
CA GLU A 42 -7.43 -3.70 -1.75
C GLU A 42 -6.81 -3.52 -3.14
N GLU A 43 -6.32 -4.61 -3.74
CA GLU A 43 -5.72 -4.59 -5.07
C GLU A 43 -6.74 -4.23 -6.16
N ARG A 44 -7.98 -4.70 -6.00
CA ARG A 44 -9.07 -4.40 -6.93
C ARG A 44 -9.41 -2.92 -6.94
N GLU A 45 -9.41 -2.26 -5.78
CA GLU A 45 -9.67 -0.82 -5.68
C GLU A 45 -8.57 -0.01 -6.37
N GLU A 46 -7.30 -0.34 -6.10
CA GLU A 46 -6.13 0.24 -6.77
C GLU A 46 -6.21 0.07 -8.31
N ALA A 47 -6.57 -1.13 -8.76
CA ALA A 47 -6.72 -1.45 -10.18
C ALA A 47 -7.83 -0.63 -10.85
N ILE A 48 -8.98 -0.49 -10.19
CA ILE A 48 -10.11 0.31 -10.69
C ILE A 48 -9.70 1.78 -10.83
N GLN A 49 -9.04 2.35 -9.82
CA GLN A 49 -8.60 3.75 -9.87
C GLN A 49 -7.56 3.97 -10.96
N THR A 50 -6.63 3.04 -11.14
CA THR A 50 -5.64 3.10 -12.22
C THR A 50 -6.31 3.11 -13.61
N VAL A 51 -7.34 2.30 -13.81
CA VAL A 51 -8.12 2.29 -15.06
C VAL A 51 -8.84 3.61 -15.28
N ILE A 52 -9.50 4.15 -14.26
CA ILE A 52 -10.21 5.43 -14.33
C ILE A 52 -9.23 6.55 -14.67
N ALA A 53 -8.08 6.63 -13.99
CA ALA A 53 -7.06 7.63 -14.25
C ALA A 53 -6.47 7.51 -15.66
N SER A 54 -6.15 6.28 -16.10
CA SER A 54 -5.65 6.04 -17.47
C SER A 54 -6.67 6.46 -18.53
N ALA A 55 -7.95 6.14 -18.31
CA ALA A 55 -9.03 6.51 -19.22
C ALA A 55 -9.23 8.03 -19.27
N ALA A 56 -9.15 8.73 -18.13
CA ALA A 56 -9.24 10.17 -18.06
C ALA A 56 -8.11 10.86 -18.84
N VAL A 57 -6.86 10.42 -18.63
CA VAL A 57 -5.70 10.96 -19.35
C VAL A 57 -5.82 10.73 -20.87
N ALA A 58 -6.23 9.54 -21.28
CA ALA A 58 -6.42 9.24 -22.71
C ALA A 58 -7.54 10.10 -23.34
N TYR A 59 -8.66 10.27 -22.63
CA TYR A 59 -9.77 11.09 -23.11
C TYR A 59 -9.42 12.59 -23.14
N ALA A 60 -8.69 13.09 -22.15
CA ALA A 60 -8.18 14.45 -22.15
C ALA A 60 -7.28 14.72 -23.37
N GLY A 61 -6.37 13.78 -23.70
CA GLY A 61 -5.53 13.88 -24.90
C GLY A 61 -6.35 13.88 -26.20
N LEU A 62 -7.41 13.06 -26.29
CA LEU A 62 -8.34 13.09 -27.42
C LEU A 62 -9.07 14.43 -27.52
N ALA A 63 -9.54 14.99 -26.40
CA ALA A 63 -10.23 16.27 -26.38
C ALA A 63 -9.31 17.43 -26.77
N GLN A 64 -8.08 17.47 -26.26
CA GLN A 64 -7.06 18.45 -26.63
C GLN A 64 -6.72 18.39 -28.13
N ALA A 65 -6.77 17.19 -28.73
CA ALA A 65 -6.58 17.01 -30.16
C ALA A 65 -7.84 17.27 -31.01
N GLY A 66 -8.95 17.74 -30.42
CA GLY A 66 -10.22 17.97 -31.14
C GLY A 66 -10.96 16.68 -31.54
N ARG A 67 -10.58 15.53 -30.97
CA ARG A 67 -11.06 14.18 -31.32
C ARG A 67 -11.91 13.53 -30.22
N ALA A 68 -12.51 14.32 -29.34
CA ALA A 68 -13.34 13.84 -28.23
C ALA A 68 -14.47 12.91 -28.69
N LYS A 69 -15.07 13.16 -29.87
CA LYS A 69 -16.14 12.35 -30.48
C LYS A 69 -15.75 10.87 -30.69
N LEU A 70 -14.45 10.54 -30.74
CA LEU A 70 -13.94 9.16 -30.88
C LEU A 70 -13.73 8.44 -29.53
N GLY A 71 -13.87 9.16 -28.41
CA GLY A 71 -13.61 8.63 -27.07
C GLY A 71 -14.81 7.92 -26.49
N TYR A 72 -14.90 6.61 -26.68
CA TYR A 72 -15.96 5.78 -26.10
C TYR A 72 -15.53 5.11 -24.78
N ALA A 73 -16.47 4.95 -23.86
CA ALA A 73 -16.22 4.39 -22.52
C ALA A 73 -15.59 2.98 -22.55
N THR A 74 -16.13 2.07 -23.37
CA THR A 74 -15.67 0.66 -23.41
C THR A 74 -14.23 0.53 -23.93
N PRO A 75 -13.83 1.14 -25.06
CA PRO A 75 -12.43 1.19 -25.48
C PRO A 75 -11.49 1.78 -24.42
N LEU A 76 -11.86 2.92 -23.81
CA LEU A 76 -11.06 3.55 -22.76
C LEU A 76 -10.83 2.60 -21.58
N ALA A 77 -11.89 1.93 -21.10
CA ALA A 77 -11.80 0.93 -20.05
C ALA A 77 -10.93 -0.27 -20.46
N ARG A 78 -11.13 -0.80 -21.68
CA ARG A 78 -10.37 -1.95 -22.20
C ARG A 78 -8.86 -1.65 -22.26
N TYR A 79 -8.49 -0.47 -22.76
CA TYR A 79 -7.08 -0.07 -22.81
C TYR A 79 -6.52 0.21 -21.42
N GLY A 80 -7.29 0.82 -20.52
CA GLY A 80 -6.90 0.97 -19.11
C GLY A 80 -6.61 -0.37 -18.44
N VAL A 81 -7.48 -1.37 -18.61
CA VAL A 81 -7.29 -2.72 -18.06
C VAL A 81 -6.03 -3.38 -18.62
N ARG A 82 -5.80 -3.29 -19.94
CA ARG A 82 -4.57 -3.81 -20.57
C ARG A 82 -3.33 -3.13 -20.01
N ARG A 83 -3.39 -1.81 -19.77
CA ARG A 83 -2.29 -1.03 -19.21
C ARG A 83 -1.94 -1.49 -17.80
N TYR A 84 -2.93 -1.62 -16.92
CA TYR A 84 -2.73 -2.15 -15.57
C TYR A 84 -2.11 -3.56 -15.59
N ARG A 85 -2.64 -4.46 -16.42
CA ARG A 85 -2.11 -5.84 -16.58
C ARG A 85 -0.69 -5.90 -17.11
N SER A 86 -0.23 -4.87 -17.83
CA SER A 86 1.18 -4.73 -18.25
C SER A 86 2.10 -4.17 -17.16
N GLY A 87 1.57 -3.95 -15.94
CA GLY A 87 2.29 -3.36 -14.81
C GLY A 87 2.55 -1.87 -14.96
N ARG A 88 1.79 -1.17 -15.79
CA ARG A 88 1.94 0.28 -16.04
C ARG A 88 0.85 1.05 -15.31
N LEU A 89 1.26 1.99 -14.45
CA LEU A 89 0.35 2.85 -13.68
C LEU A 89 0.28 4.27 -14.27
N THR A 90 -0.68 5.07 -13.81
CA THR A 90 -0.80 6.50 -14.17
C THR A 90 -0.29 7.36 -13.03
N GLY A 91 0.48 8.41 -13.34
CA GLY A 91 0.96 9.38 -12.33
C GLY A 91 2.15 8.91 -11.50
N SER A 92 2.49 7.63 -11.56
CA SER A 92 3.61 7.03 -10.84
C SER A 92 4.63 6.46 -11.83
N ARG A 93 5.91 6.52 -11.46
CA ARG A 93 6.97 5.86 -12.23
C ARG A 93 6.76 4.36 -12.13
N ASP A 94 7.02 3.64 -13.22
CA ASP A 94 7.05 2.18 -13.22
C ASP A 94 8.20 1.69 -12.32
N ASN A 95 7.94 1.53 -11.02
CA ASN A 95 8.96 1.16 -10.07
C ASN A 95 9.00 -0.35 -9.88
N ALA A 96 9.82 -1.03 -10.68
CA ALA A 96 10.03 -2.46 -10.50
C ALA A 96 10.83 -2.82 -9.23
N ALA A 97 11.46 -1.83 -8.57
CA ALA A 97 12.12 -2.02 -7.28
C ALA A 97 11.15 -1.88 -6.10
N ASP A 98 9.93 -1.39 -6.33
CA ASP A 98 8.86 -1.47 -5.34
C ASP A 98 8.30 -2.89 -5.33
N VAL A 99 8.59 -3.61 -4.25
CA VAL A 99 8.21 -5.02 -4.03
C VAL A 99 6.68 -5.20 -4.04
N GLY A 100 5.92 -4.19 -3.63
CA GLY A 100 4.45 -4.22 -3.65
C GLY A 100 3.85 -3.98 -5.02
N SER A 101 4.64 -3.50 -5.99
CA SER A 101 4.12 -3.13 -7.31
C SER A 101 3.68 -4.34 -8.14
N VAL A 102 2.64 -4.15 -8.97
CA VAL A 102 2.22 -5.14 -9.99
C VAL A 102 3.40 -5.54 -10.89
N LYS A 103 4.28 -4.58 -11.20
CA LYS A 103 5.42 -4.80 -12.08
C LYS A 103 6.48 -5.70 -11.45
N CYS A 104 6.71 -5.60 -10.14
CA CYS A 104 7.59 -6.51 -9.40
C CYS A 104 7.03 -7.93 -9.40
N ARG A 105 5.72 -8.10 -9.13
CA ARG A 105 5.04 -9.41 -9.23
C ARG A 105 5.12 -10.04 -10.61
N LEU A 106 4.94 -9.26 -11.68
CA LEU A 106 5.09 -9.75 -13.06
C LEU A 106 6.51 -10.24 -13.39
N ARG A 107 7.52 -9.83 -12.63
CA ARG A 107 8.90 -10.36 -12.74
C ARG A 107 9.13 -11.63 -11.91
N GLY A 108 8.10 -12.15 -11.25
CA GLY A 108 8.17 -13.35 -10.42
C GLY A 108 8.45 -13.09 -8.94
N CYS A 109 8.52 -11.83 -8.50
CA CYS A 109 8.67 -11.52 -7.08
C CYS A 109 7.39 -11.89 -6.32
N ARG A 110 7.54 -12.57 -5.18
CA ARG A 110 6.45 -12.93 -4.29
C ARG A 110 6.65 -12.19 -2.97
N THR A 111 5.58 -11.58 -2.46
CA THR A 111 5.54 -11.00 -1.12
C THR A 111 5.04 -12.06 -0.16
N GLU A 112 5.82 -12.34 0.88
CA GLU A 112 5.38 -13.17 2.00
C GLU A 112 5.04 -12.26 3.19
N PRO A 113 3.97 -12.56 3.94
CA PRO A 113 3.70 -11.83 5.16
C PRO A 113 4.85 -12.02 6.14
N ILE A 114 5.23 -10.96 6.84
CA ILE A 114 6.19 -11.06 7.93
C ILE A 114 5.44 -11.59 9.15
N ASP A 115 5.40 -12.91 9.29
CA ASP A 115 4.61 -13.61 10.32
C ASP A 115 5.22 -13.53 11.73
N SER A 116 6.41 -12.96 11.87
CA SER A 116 7.15 -12.90 13.13
C SER A 116 7.87 -11.57 13.31
N ILE A 117 7.82 -11.02 14.52
CA ILE A 117 8.63 -9.87 14.94
C ILE A 117 10.11 -10.12 14.65
N ALA A 118 10.60 -11.35 14.90
CA ALA A 118 12.00 -11.71 14.63
C ALA A 118 12.35 -11.56 13.14
N GLN A 119 11.40 -11.80 12.24
CA GLN A 119 11.58 -11.61 10.81
C GLN A 119 11.50 -10.13 10.41
N SER A 120 10.69 -9.32 11.08
CA SER A 120 10.62 -7.86 10.91
C SER A 120 11.93 -7.15 11.30
N LEU A 121 12.65 -7.68 12.30
CA LEU A 121 13.95 -7.14 12.73
C LEU A 121 15.08 -7.32 11.68
N SER A 122 14.83 -8.04 10.58
CA SER A 122 15.84 -8.41 9.57
C SER A 122 16.24 -7.28 8.61
N ASP A 123 15.61 -6.10 8.69
CA ASP A 123 15.88 -4.97 7.77
C ASP A 123 17.02 -4.04 8.24
N TYR A 124 17.85 -4.48 9.19
CA TYR A 124 19.00 -3.70 9.62
C TYR A 124 20.14 -3.78 8.59
N ARG A 125 20.12 -2.87 7.60
CA ARG A 125 21.06 -2.80 6.46
C ARG A 125 22.55 -2.70 6.82
N ARG A 126 22.90 -2.53 8.10
CA ARG A 126 24.28 -2.48 8.61
C ARG A 126 24.73 -3.78 9.29
N ALA A 127 23.84 -4.72 9.59
CA ALA A 127 24.18 -6.01 10.18
C ALA A 127 24.58 -7.01 9.08
N SER A 128 25.60 -7.79 9.37
CA SER A 128 25.98 -8.96 8.57
C SER A 128 24.90 -10.05 8.62
N PRO A 129 24.85 -10.95 7.62
CA PRO A 129 23.95 -12.11 7.66
C PRO A 129 24.09 -12.96 8.93
N ALA A 130 25.29 -13.06 9.49
CA ALA A 130 25.55 -13.79 10.73
C ALA A 130 24.92 -13.10 11.95
N GLU A 131 25.07 -11.77 12.06
CA GLU A 131 24.46 -10.98 13.14
C GLU A 131 22.92 -11.01 13.06
N MET A 132 22.36 -10.96 11.85
CA MET A 132 20.91 -11.10 11.66
C MET A 132 20.40 -12.49 12.07
N ALA A 133 21.15 -13.54 11.74
CA ALA A 133 20.81 -14.91 12.14
C ALA A 133 20.88 -15.10 13.66
N ALA A 134 21.95 -14.60 14.30
CA ALA A 134 22.10 -14.62 15.76
C ALA A 134 20.94 -13.89 16.44
N LEU A 135 20.65 -12.65 16.03
CA LEU A 135 19.52 -11.88 16.57
C LEU A 135 18.19 -12.63 16.43
N ARG A 136 17.92 -13.26 15.28
CA ARG A 136 16.69 -14.03 15.07
C ARG A 136 16.55 -15.21 16.03
N ILE A 137 17.64 -15.95 16.22
CA ILE A 137 17.67 -17.13 17.10
C ILE A 137 17.49 -16.68 18.55
N ASP A 138 18.31 -15.74 19.00
CA ASP A 138 18.33 -15.27 20.39
C ASP A 138 17.01 -14.57 20.75
N PHE A 139 16.49 -13.71 19.87
CA PHE A 139 15.22 -13.02 20.09
C PHE A 139 14.05 -14.00 20.17
N SER A 140 14.02 -15.03 19.32
CA SER A 140 12.94 -16.03 19.34
C SER A 140 12.95 -16.83 20.66
N GLN A 141 14.14 -17.21 21.13
CA GLN A 141 14.30 -17.94 22.40
C GLN A 141 13.94 -17.06 23.60
N TRP A 142 14.46 -15.84 23.65
CA TRP A 142 14.14 -14.86 24.69
C TRP A 142 12.64 -14.56 24.72
N TYR A 143 12.03 -14.23 23.58
CA TYR A 143 10.60 -13.95 23.48
C TYR A 143 9.76 -15.14 23.95
N GLY A 144 10.17 -16.37 23.61
CA GLY A 144 9.55 -17.61 24.07
C GLY A 144 9.61 -17.82 25.58
N SER A 145 10.63 -17.26 26.26
CA SER A 145 10.80 -17.34 27.73
C SER A 145 9.90 -16.36 28.50
N LEU A 146 9.36 -15.33 27.84
CA LEU A 146 8.52 -14.31 28.48
C LEU A 146 7.12 -14.83 28.81
N SER A 147 6.48 -14.22 29.81
CA SER A 147 5.07 -14.47 30.10
C SER A 147 4.18 -14.08 28.91
N ARG A 148 3.01 -14.72 28.77
CA ARG A 148 2.03 -14.36 27.70
C ARG A 148 1.64 -12.88 27.71
N ARG A 149 1.60 -12.25 28.89
CA ARG A 149 1.32 -10.82 29.03
C ARG A 149 2.46 -10.00 28.44
N ASP A 150 3.70 -10.32 28.79
CA ASP A 150 4.86 -9.56 28.36
C ASP A 150 5.16 -9.77 26.88
N GLN A 151 4.90 -10.97 26.35
CA GLN A 151 4.90 -11.27 24.91
C GLN A 151 3.95 -10.33 24.14
N ARG A 152 2.75 -10.07 24.67
CA ARG A 152 1.79 -9.12 24.05
C ARG A 152 2.30 -7.68 24.10
N VAL A 153 2.93 -7.28 25.19
CA VAL A 153 3.53 -5.95 25.33
C VAL A 153 4.69 -5.77 24.35
N VAL A 154 5.61 -6.74 24.26
CA VAL A 154 6.72 -6.74 23.29
C VAL A 154 6.17 -6.69 21.87
N HIS A 155 5.16 -7.49 21.55
CA HIS A 155 4.55 -7.50 20.22
C HIS A 155 3.98 -6.14 19.85
N ALA A 156 3.16 -5.53 20.71
CA ALA A 156 2.58 -4.22 20.43
C ALA A 156 3.66 -3.13 20.28
N LEU A 157 4.69 -3.14 21.14
CA LEU A 157 5.81 -2.21 21.04
C LEU A 157 6.61 -2.38 19.73
N ALA A 158 6.85 -3.63 19.31
CA ALA A 158 7.57 -3.93 18.07
C ALA A 158 6.81 -3.49 16.81
N GLN A 159 5.48 -3.41 16.87
CA GLN A 159 4.64 -2.85 15.80
C GLN A 159 4.68 -1.30 15.76
N GLY A 160 5.41 -0.64 16.67
CA GLY A 160 5.53 0.82 16.74
C GLY A 160 4.41 1.51 17.51
N GLU A 161 3.60 0.75 18.27
CA GLU A 161 2.51 1.32 19.05
C GLU A 161 3.02 2.25 20.16
N ARG A 162 2.28 3.34 20.39
CA ARG A 162 2.57 4.29 21.47
C ARG A 162 2.27 3.67 22.83
N THR A 163 2.97 4.12 23.88
CA THR A 163 2.78 3.62 25.25
C THR A 163 1.31 3.61 25.71
N SER A 164 0.52 4.62 25.36
CA SER A 164 -0.90 4.70 25.69
C SER A 164 -1.74 3.64 24.95
N ALA A 165 -1.46 3.40 23.68
CA ALA A 165 -2.13 2.36 22.90
C ALA A 165 -1.79 0.96 23.42
N VAL A 166 -0.52 0.71 23.75
CA VAL A 166 -0.08 -0.56 24.36
C VAL A 166 -0.76 -0.78 25.72
N ALA A 167 -0.91 0.28 26.52
CA ALA A 167 -1.59 0.22 27.81
C ALA A 167 -3.05 -0.22 27.65
N GLU A 168 -3.78 0.34 26.69
CA GLU A 168 -5.15 -0.05 26.36
C GLU A 168 -5.22 -1.50 25.85
N LEU A 169 -4.41 -1.85 24.83
CA LEU A 169 -4.37 -3.18 24.20
C LEU A 169 -4.03 -4.30 25.19
N CYS A 170 -3.17 -4.01 26.17
CA CYS A 170 -2.72 -4.98 27.17
C CYS A 170 -3.47 -4.86 28.51
N ARG A 171 -4.43 -3.94 28.64
CA ARG A 171 -5.16 -3.63 29.89
C ARG A 171 -4.23 -3.34 31.07
N LEU A 172 -3.24 -2.49 30.82
CA LEU A 172 -2.25 -2.01 31.79
C LEU A 172 -2.35 -0.49 31.92
N THR A 173 -1.69 0.08 32.94
CA THR A 173 -1.48 1.53 33.01
C THR A 173 -0.30 1.93 32.13
N ALA A 174 -0.32 3.16 31.60
CA ALA A 174 0.82 3.69 30.83
C ALA A 174 2.13 3.71 31.64
N GLY A 175 2.02 3.94 32.96
CA GLY A 175 3.15 3.82 33.90
C GLY A 175 3.72 2.42 33.94
N ARG A 176 2.87 1.38 34.01
CA ARG A 176 3.32 -0.02 34.01
C ARG A 176 3.96 -0.41 32.68
N VAL A 177 3.43 0.03 31.54
CA VAL A 177 4.06 -0.20 30.24
C VAL A 177 5.45 0.44 30.16
N SER A 178 5.62 1.64 30.73
CA SER A 178 6.92 2.31 30.79
C SER A 178 7.94 1.57 31.67
N GLN A 179 7.50 0.99 32.79
CA GLN A 179 8.32 0.10 33.61
C GLN A 179 8.70 -1.17 32.84
N LEU A 180 7.72 -1.82 32.22
CA LEU A 180 7.94 -3.05 31.45
C LEU A 180 8.93 -2.86 30.31
N ARG A 181 8.95 -1.70 29.65
CA ARG A 181 9.95 -1.42 28.61
C ARG A 181 11.38 -1.51 29.14
N ARG A 182 11.63 -1.03 30.37
CA ARG A 182 12.94 -1.15 31.03
C ARG A 182 13.22 -2.58 31.47
N GLU A 183 12.26 -3.21 32.17
CA GLU A 183 12.39 -4.59 32.64
C GLU A 183 12.68 -5.57 31.48
N LEU A 184 12.00 -5.40 30.34
CA LEU A 184 12.20 -6.20 29.14
C LEU A 184 13.55 -5.95 28.47
N HIS A 185 13.98 -4.70 28.40
CA HIS A 185 15.30 -4.35 27.88
C HIS A 185 16.42 -4.95 28.73
N ASP A 186 16.31 -4.87 30.06
CA ASP A 186 17.30 -5.42 30.98
C ASP A 186 17.30 -6.96 30.93
N SER A 187 16.12 -7.57 30.81
CA SER A 187 15.97 -9.02 30.58
C SER A 187 16.63 -9.47 29.28
N TRP A 188 16.48 -8.71 28.19
CA TRP A 188 17.14 -9.00 26.93
C TRP A 188 18.66 -8.93 27.03
N ARG A 189 19.19 -7.88 27.68
CA ARG A 189 20.64 -7.73 27.91
C ARG A 189 21.21 -8.88 28.73
N LEU A 190 20.49 -9.31 29.76
CA LEU A 190 20.87 -10.47 30.56
C LEU A 190 20.88 -11.75 29.70
N PHE A 191 19.89 -11.92 28.82
CA PHE A 191 19.76 -13.10 27.96
C PHE A 191 20.92 -13.23 26.96
N VAL A 192 21.30 -12.14 26.30
CA VAL A 192 22.41 -12.13 25.31
C VAL A 192 23.79 -12.18 25.99
N GLY A 193 23.85 -12.08 27.32
CA GLY A 193 25.11 -12.04 28.05
C GLY A 193 25.85 -10.70 27.94
N ASP A 194 25.17 -9.65 27.50
CA ASP A 194 25.72 -8.29 27.30
C ASP A 194 25.73 -7.46 28.61
N ALA A 195 25.74 -8.18 29.73
CA ALA A 195 26.03 -7.64 31.05
C ALA A 195 27.54 -7.34 31.07
N ALA A 196 27.89 -6.07 30.84
CA ALA A 196 29.23 -5.58 31.06
C ALA A 196 29.74 -6.10 32.42
N PRO A 197 30.99 -6.60 32.53
CA PRO A 197 31.56 -6.90 33.83
C PRO A 197 31.48 -5.63 34.65
N SER A 198 30.83 -5.71 35.82
CA SER A 198 30.78 -4.58 36.76
C SER A 198 32.22 -4.10 37.01
N PRO A 199 32.54 -2.81 36.79
CA PRO A 199 33.85 -2.31 37.18
C PRO A 199 33.96 -2.43 38.71
N CYS A 200 35.02 -3.08 39.15
CA CYS A 200 35.40 -3.20 40.56
C CYS A 200 35.64 -1.84 41.20
#